data_AF-A0A1H7S9F6-F1
#
_entry.id   AF-A0A1H7S9F6-F1
#
_cell.length_a   1.000
_cell.length_b   1.000
_cell.length_c   1.000
_cell.angle_alpha   90.00
_cell.angle_beta   90.00
_cell.angle_gamma   90.00
#
_symmetry.space_group_name_H-M   'P 1'
#
loop_
_entity.id
_entity.type
_entity.pdbx_description
1 polymer ?
#
loop_
_entity_poly.entity_id
_entity_poly.type
_entity_poly.pdbx_seq_one_letter_code
_entity_poly.pdbx_strand_id
1 'polypeptide(L)' 'MVELPTHLDWSEQRVYDLDDDAQLGLMYERVIREAAYIDDLRAYLNAAVLVRIWPRLFLPVQARQAWEARFRHLVRAA' A
#
# COMPACT_ATOMS: atom_id res chain seq x y z
N MET A 1 -5.72 -10.76 -9.43
CA MET A 1 -5.40 -11.50 -8.19
C MET A 1 -3.90 -11.50 -7.89
N VAL A 2 -3.52 -11.11 -6.68
CA VAL A 2 -2.14 -11.10 -6.13
C VAL A 2 -2.17 -11.72 -4.75
N GLU A 3 -1.21 -12.60 -4.44
CA GLU A 3 -1.07 -13.19 -3.10
C GLU A 3 0.05 -12.49 -2.32
N LEU A 4 -0.25 -12.05 -1.10
CA LEU A 4 0.74 -11.53 -0.16
C LEU A 4 1.39 -12.67 0.63
N PRO A 5 2.72 -12.59 0.88
CA PRO A 5 3.40 -13.52 1.75
C PRO A 5 2.97 -13.32 3.21
N THR A 6 3.09 -14.37 4.01
CA THR A 6 2.62 -14.40 5.40
C THR A 6 3.23 -13.31 6.29
N HIS A 7 4.43 -12.82 5.97
CA HIS A 7 5.04 -11.72 6.73
C HIS A 7 4.39 -10.35 6.47
N LEU A 8 3.72 -10.17 5.33
CA LEU A 8 2.93 -8.96 5.03
C LEU A 8 1.47 -9.11 5.46
N ASP A 9 0.95 -10.33 5.40
CA ASP A 9 -0.40 -10.62 5.85
C ASP A 9 -0.46 -11.99 6.52
N TRP A 10 -0.56 -11.99 7.85
CA TRP A 10 -0.68 -13.21 8.64
C TRP A 10 -2.10 -13.81 8.63
N SER A 11 -3.05 -13.21 7.92
CA SER A 11 -4.42 -13.71 7.83
C SER A 11 -4.53 -14.91 6.89
N GLU A 12 -5.71 -15.55 6.91
CA GLU A 12 -6.05 -16.64 5.97
C GLU A 12 -6.44 -16.10 4.58
N GLN A 13 -6.81 -14.82 4.48
CA GLN A 13 -7.20 -14.18 3.23
C GLN A 13 -6.05 -13.31 2.69
N ARG A 14 -5.02 -13.97 2.14
CA ARG A 14 -3.84 -13.29 1.58
C ARG A 14 -3.94 -12.99 0.09
N VAL A 15 -5.04 -13.39 -0.56
CA VAL A 15 -5.26 -13.17 -1.99
C VAL A 15 -6.16 -11.95 -2.16
N TYR A 16 -5.65 -10.98 -2.91
CA TYR A 16 -6.31 -9.71 -3.18
C TYR A 16 -6.59 -9.60 -4.68
N ASP A 17 -7.82 -9.24 -5.03
CA ASP A 17 -8.14 -8.86 -6.40
C ASP A 17 -7.81 -7.38 -6.63
N LEU A 18 -6.95 -7.10 -7.62
CA LEU A 18 -6.51 -5.72 -7.91
C LEU A 18 -7.46 -5.00 -8.86
N ASP A 19 -8.39 -5.72 -9.47
CA ASP A 19 -9.48 -5.16 -10.28
C ASP A 19 -10.61 -4.61 -9.39
N ASP A 20 -10.63 -4.96 -8.10
CA ASP A 20 -11.49 -4.40 -7.08
C ASP A 20 -10.76 -3.29 -6.31
N ASP A 21 -11.21 -2.04 -6.50
CA ASP A 21 -10.62 -0.85 -5.86
C ASP A 21 -10.56 -0.94 -4.32
N ALA A 22 -11.51 -1.64 -3.68
CA ALA A 22 -11.51 -1.81 -2.23
C ALA A 22 -10.41 -2.78 -1.78
N GLN A 23 -10.26 -3.91 -2.49
CA GLN A 23 -9.21 -4.89 -2.20
C GLN A 23 -7.82 -4.36 -2.56
N LEU A 24 -7.70 -3.60 -3.65
CA LEU A 24 -6.49 -2.88 -4.02
C LEU A 24 -6.04 -1.92 -2.91
N GLY A 25 -6.95 -1.10 -2.40
CA GLY A 25 -6.68 -0.18 -1.30
C GLY A 25 -6.23 -0.91 -0.04
N LEU A 26 -6.96 -1.97 0.34
CA LEU A 26 -6.65 -2.77 1.51
C LEU A 26 -5.26 -3.43 1.42
N MET A 27 -4.91 -3.99 0.26
CA MET A 27 -3.60 -4.58 0.03
C MET A 27 -2.49 -3.53 0.16
N TYR A 28 -2.68 -2.35 -0.44
CA TYR A 28 -1.68 -1.26 -0.38
C TYR A 28 -1.49 -0.75 1.04
N GLU A 29 -2.58 -0.58 1.81
CA GLU A 29 -2.50 -0.25 3.23
C GLU A 29 -1.71 -1.30 4.01
N ARG A 30 -1.99 -2.59 3.76
CA ARG A 30 -1.30 -3.70 4.41
C ARG A 30 0.20 -3.66 4.13
N VAL A 31 0.57 -3.59 2.86
CA VAL A 31 1.98 -3.54 2.43
C VAL A 31 2.71 -2.34 3.05
N ILE A 32 2.11 -1.16 3.04
CA ILE A 32 2.74 0.05 3.60
C ILE A 32 2.95 -0.06 5.12
N ARG A 33 2.04 -0.74 5.83
CA ARG A 33 2.09 -0.90 7.29
C ARG A 33 3.04 -2.01 7.72
N GLU A 34 3.03 -3.13 7.02
CA GLU A 34 3.66 -4.37 7.46
C GLU A 34 5.03 -4.64 6.78
N ALA A 35 5.34 -3.97 5.67
CA ALA A 35 6.62 -4.19 4.98
C ALA A 35 7.81 -3.79 5.87
N ALA A 36 8.62 -4.78 6.23
CA ALA A 36 9.88 -4.59 6.93
C ALA A 36 11.04 -4.28 5.97
N TYR A 37 10.91 -4.67 4.69
CA TYR A 37 11.96 -4.54 3.69
C TYR A 37 11.52 -3.69 2.50
N ILE A 38 12.47 -2.94 1.93
CA ILE A 38 12.23 -2.12 0.74
C ILE A 38 11.82 -2.99 -0.46
N ASP A 39 12.30 -4.23 -0.52
CA ASP A 39 11.99 -5.12 -1.64
C ASP A 39 10.51 -5.56 -1.63
N ASP A 40 9.88 -5.69 -0.47
CA ASP A 40 8.42 -5.90 -0.38
C ASP A 40 7.67 -4.71 -0.99
N LEU A 41 8.06 -3.49 -0.61
CA LEU A 41 7.45 -2.27 -1.17
C LEU A 41 7.61 -2.21 -2.70
N ARG A 42 8.78 -2.60 -3.23
CA ARG A 42 9.05 -2.62 -4.68
C ARG A 42 8.28 -3.70 -5.42
N ALA A 43 8.09 -4.87 -4.79
CA ALA A 43 7.39 -5.99 -5.38
C ALA A 43 5.87 -5.72 -5.49
N TYR A 44 5.30 -5.03 -4.50
CA TYR A 44 3.85 -4.95 -4.35
C TYR A 44 3.25 -3.57 -4.65
N LEU A 45 4.02 -2.48 -4.60
CA LEU A 45 3.51 -1.14 -4.86
C LEU A 45 3.87 -0.65 -6.26
N ASN A 46 2.85 -0.24 -7.01
CA ASN A 46 3.03 0.51 -8.24
C ASN A 46 2.90 2.02 -7.96
N ALA A 47 3.88 2.81 -8.41
CA ALA A 47 3.91 4.23 -8.13
C ALA A 47 2.70 5.01 -8.69
N ALA A 48 2.27 4.72 -9.92
CA ALA A 48 1.14 5.40 -10.55
C ALA A 48 -0.18 5.08 -9.83
N VAL A 49 -0.36 3.81 -9.47
CA VAL A 49 -1.53 3.36 -8.70
C VAL A 49 -1.52 3.96 -7.30
N LEU A 50 -0.37 3.93 -6.62
CA LEU A 50 -0.21 4.50 -5.28
C LEU A 50 -0.61 5.96 -5.25
N VAL A 51 -0.12 6.77 -6.21
CA VAL A 51 -0.48 8.19 -6.33
C VAL A 51 -1.98 8.38 -6.50
N ARG A 52 -2.62 7.57 -7.34
CA ARG A 52 -4.07 7.63 -7.61
C ARG A 52 -4.90 7.32 -6.37
N ILE A 53 -4.50 6.33 -5.58
CA ILE A 53 -5.29 5.85 -4.44
C ILE A 53 -4.86 6.48 -3.10
N TRP A 54 -3.69 7.14 -3.04
CA TRP A 54 -3.13 7.75 -1.83
C TRP A 54 -4.12 8.55 -0.99
N PRO A 55 -5.00 9.41 -1.56
CA PRO A 55 -5.94 10.20 -0.77
C PRO A 55 -7.02 9.35 -0.08
N ARG A 56 -7.27 8.14 -0.58
CA ARG A 56 -8.31 7.21 -0.10
C ARG A 56 -7.76 6.17 0.88
N LEU A 57 -6.45 5.97 0.92
CA LEU A 57 -5.83 5.01 1.82
C LEU A 57 -6.00 5.44 3.28
N PHE A 58 -6.49 4.52 4.10
CA PHE A 58 -6.51 4.68 5.53
C PHE A 58 -5.16 4.23 6.09
N LEU A 59 -4.28 5.17 6.44
CA LEU A 59 -2.95 4.88 6.98
C LEU A 59 -2.78 5.52 8.36
N PRO A 60 -1.99 4.92 9.27
CA PRO A 60 -1.56 5.60 10.48
C PRO A 60 -0.90 6.94 10.12
N VAL A 61 -1.23 7.99 10.89
CA VAL A 61 -0.80 9.37 10.59
C VAL A 61 0.72 9.46 10.42
N GLN A 62 1.48 8.75 11.26
CA GLN A 62 2.94 8.73 11.22
C GLN A 62 3.46 8.10 9.92
N ALA A 63 2.85 7.01 9.46
CA ALA A 63 3.21 6.36 8.20
C ALA A 63 2.92 7.29 7.03
N ARG A 64 1.72 7.90 6.99
CA ARG A 64 1.34 8.85 5.96
C ARG A 64 2.32 10.03 5.88
N GLN A 65 2.65 10.64 7.02
CA GLN A 65 3.60 11.76 7.09
C GLN A 65 5.01 11.37 6.64
N ALA A 66 5.52 10.21 7.07
CA ALA A 66 6.84 9.74 6.66
C ALA A 66 6.93 9.54 5.14
N TRP A 67 5.89 8.97 4.54
CA TRP A 67 5.79 8.78 3.10
C TRP A 67 5.67 10.11 2.35
N GLU A 68 4.80 11.02 2.78
CA GLU A 68 4.63 12.34 2.17
C GLU A 68 5.89 13.21 2.29
N ALA A 69 6.63 13.10 3.39
CA ALA A 69 7.91 13.77 3.57
C ALA A 69 8.94 13.30 2.53
N ARG A 70 8.97 11.98 2.24
CA ARG A 70 9.89 11.35 1.30
C ARG A 70 9.46 11.48 -0.16
N PHE A 71 8.16 11.47 -0.41
CA PHE A 71 7.52 11.45 -1.73
C PHE A 71 6.52 12.61 -1.85
N ARG A 72 7.03 13.82 -2.06
CA ARG A 72 6.22 15.06 -2.10
C ARG A 72 5.13 15.07 -3.17
N HIS A 73 5.23 14.23 -4.19
CA HIS A 73 4.21 14.11 -5.24
C HIS A 73 2.92 13.41 -4.76
N LEU A 74 2.97 12.65 -3.66
CA LEU A 74 1.78 12.04 -3.04
C LEU A 74 0.83 13.09 -2.47
N VAL A 75 1.36 14.22 -1.99
CA VAL A 75 0.56 15.34 -1.47
C VAL A 75 -0.08 16.15 -2.59
N ARG A 76 0.55 16.20 -3.78
CA ARG A 76 0.09 17.01 -4.92
C ARG A 76 -1.02 16.35 -5.75
N ALA A 77 -1.21 15.05 -5.57
CA ALA A 77 -2.22 14.28 -6.28
C ALA A 77 -3.52 14.09 -5.49
N ALA A 78 -3.57 14.62 -4.25
CA ALA A 78 -4.73 14.61 -3.37
C ALA A 78 -5.60 15.86 -3.53
#